data_AF-A0A1Y2JPI3-F1
#
_entry.id   AF-A0A1Y2JPI3-F1
#
_cell.length_a   1.000
_cell.length_b   1.000
_cell.length_c   1.000
_cell.angle_alpha   90.00
_cell.angle_beta   90.00
_cell.angle_gamma   90.00
#
_symmetry.space_group_name_H-M   'P 1'
#
loop_
_entity.id
_entity.type
_entity.pdbx_description
1 polymer ?
#
loop_
_entity_poly.entity_id
_entity_poly.type
_entity_poly.pdbx_seq_one_letter_code
_entity_poly.pdbx_strand_id
1 'polypeptide(L)'
;MKCRADLATMRTSMVRALSLSAAFALTLNPVLTPAIAADYRPVAQVAADGQMNARFLSLGVGKSIVIDLPRDIKDVLVADPKIANAVVRSSQRAYIIGASVGQTNIVFFDSAGQQIAAYDIAVKRDLNGLRAALKQVLPNSDIQIDGLGDGVVLTGSAANPLEAQQANDLAARLAGGAEKVVNSIVVRGRDQVMLKVTVAEVARTIIKQLGIDLTANLNYGTSVVSFTNSNPFTALGKNLVDGNALTTKFGATPSVQATLRAMESAGVIRTLAEPNLTAISGESATFIAGGEFPVPAGYACDPTTHVCTTQISFKKFGISLNFTPIVLSEGKISLRVMTEVSELSNENSITLSQAVTSNSVNSLTVPSIKTRRAETSLEIPSGGAMAMAGLIQQQTKQAVSGLPGLMQLPILGTLFRSRDFVNNATELVVIVTPYVVRAASPKDLSRPDDGFAAPADPQAELLGNINRIYGVPGRTEPAKNYRGTYGFITD
;
A
#
# COMPACT_ATOMS: atom_id res chain seq x y z
N MET A 1 22.74 -15.35 70.42
CA MET A 1 22.57 -14.06 71.11
C MET A 1 21.64 -13.17 70.28
N LYS A 2 20.49 -12.75 70.86
CA LYS A 2 19.43 -11.80 70.40
C LYS A 2 18.68 -12.17 69.08
N CYS A 3 17.43 -12.66 69.06
CA CYS A 3 16.08 -12.04 69.30
C CYS A 3 15.88 -10.71 68.54
N ARG A 4 14.80 -10.43 67.75
CA ARG A 4 13.35 -10.73 67.92
C ARG A 4 12.55 -10.37 66.63
N ALA A 5 11.55 -11.20 66.26
CA ALA A 5 10.13 -10.88 65.93
C ALA A 5 9.75 -9.90 64.78
N ASP A 6 8.64 -10.02 64.02
CA ASP A 6 7.45 -10.89 64.06
C ASP A 6 6.57 -10.70 62.78
N LEU A 7 5.90 -11.78 62.35
CA LEU A 7 4.48 -11.95 61.91
C LEU A 7 3.86 -11.06 60.78
N ALA A 8 2.92 -11.52 59.92
CA ALA A 8 1.97 -12.63 60.02
C ALA A 8 1.45 -13.12 58.65
N THR A 9 1.04 -14.40 58.65
CA THR A 9 0.34 -15.20 57.62
C THR A 9 -1.13 -15.43 58.01
N MET A 10 -1.99 -15.85 57.08
CA MET A 10 -3.27 -16.53 57.37
C MET A 10 -3.56 -17.64 56.32
N ARG A 11 -3.23 -18.90 56.64
CA ARG A 11 -4.09 -20.08 56.95
C ARG A 11 -4.69 -20.81 55.71
N THR A 12 -4.22 -21.99 55.26
CA THR A 12 -4.37 -23.42 55.75
C THR A 12 -5.85 -23.87 55.85
N SER A 13 -6.35 -25.07 55.48
CA SER A 13 -5.88 -26.48 55.43
C SER A 13 -7.14 -27.34 55.05
N MET A 14 -7.15 -28.39 54.19
CA MET A 14 -6.73 -29.82 54.37
C MET A 14 -7.92 -30.84 54.53
N VAL A 15 -7.92 -31.91 53.68
CA VAL A 15 -8.34 -33.35 53.88
C VAL A 15 -9.83 -33.71 54.12
N ARG A 16 -10.55 -34.52 53.29
CA ARG A 16 -10.56 -35.98 52.94
C ARG A 16 -11.21 -36.94 54.01
N ALA A 17 -12.36 -37.56 53.68
CA ALA A 17 -12.84 -38.90 54.12
C ALA A 17 -14.20 -39.25 53.43
N LEU A 18 -14.27 -40.25 52.51
CA LEU A 18 -14.83 -41.63 52.65
C LEU A 18 -16.30 -41.72 53.16
N SER A 19 -17.30 -41.98 52.30
CA SER A 19 -17.85 -43.28 51.85
C SER A 19 -18.78 -44.00 52.86
N LEU A 20 -20.06 -44.19 52.51
CA LEU A 20 -20.76 -45.47 52.68
C LEU A 20 -22.04 -45.53 51.82
N SER A 21 -22.26 -46.73 51.30
CA SER A 21 -23.27 -47.24 50.36
C SER A 21 -24.62 -47.60 50.98
N ALA A 22 -25.72 -47.56 50.20
CA ALA A 22 -26.61 -48.71 49.89
C ALA A 22 -27.98 -48.30 49.27
N ALA A 23 -28.27 -48.89 48.10
CA ALA A 23 -29.51 -49.50 47.58
C ALA A 23 -30.90 -48.80 47.74
N PHE A 24 -31.62 -48.55 46.63
CA PHE A 24 -32.64 -49.46 46.03
C PHE A 24 -33.32 -48.80 44.81
N ALA A 25 -33.87 -49.63 43.92
CA ALA A 25 -34.33 -49.30 42.57
C ALA A 25 -35.83 -48.99 42.42
N LEU A 26 -36.16 -48.26 41.34
CA LEU A 26 -37.39 -48.21 40.51
C LEU A 26 -38.79 -48.28 41.16
N THR A 27 -39.68 -47.32 40.81
CA THR A 27 -40.92 -47.56 40.00
C THR A 27 -41.79 -46.30 39.77
N LEU A 28 -42.29 -46.20 38.53
CA LEU A 28 -43.62 -45.76 38.05
C LEU A 28 -44.17 -44.31 38.20
N ASN A 29 -44.28 -43.69 37.01
CA ASN A 29 -45.32 -42.82 36.43
C ASN A 29 -45.49 -41.32 36.80
N PRO A 30 -45.60 -40.43 35.79
CA PRO A 30 -45.90 -39.00 35.93
C PRO A 30 -47.38 -38.68 35.63
N VAL A 31 -47.89 -37.59 36.21
CA VAL A 31 -49.23 -37.04 35.96
C VAL A 31 -49.12 -35.50 35.84
N LEU A 32 -49.58 -34.98 34.67
CA LEU A 32 -50.05 -33.61 34.33
C LEU A 32 -49.01 -32.46 34.37
N THR A 33 -48.90 -31.49 33.44
CA THR A 33 -49.54 -31.04 32.17
C THR A 33 -48.59 -29.99 31.56
N PRO A 34 -48.61 -29.74 30.23
CA PRO A 34 -49.08 -28.40 29.82
C PRO A 34 -49.84 -28.34 28.48
N ALA A 35 -50.77 -27.37 28.44
CA ALA A 35 -51.22 -26.50 27.35
C ALA A 35 -51.34 -27.07 25.91
N ILE A 36 -52.59 -27.18 25.46
CA ILE A 36 -52.98 -27.36 24.06
C ILE A 36 -53.03 -25.99 23.37
N ALA A 37 -52.18 -25.79 22.36
CA ALA A 37 -52.43 -24.86 21.26
C ALA A 37 -53.10 -25.66 20.14
N ALA A 38 -54.32 -25.27 19.77
CA ALA A 38 -55.10 -25.93 18.74
C ALA A 38 -54.59 -25.47 17.35
N ASP A 39 -53.77 -26.31 16.72
CA ASP A 39 -53.48 -26.21 15.29
C ASP A 39 -54.60 -26.87 14.50
N TYR A 40 -55.38 -26.05 13.79
CA TYR A 40 -56.46 -26.49 12.91
C TYR A 40 -55.85 -27.02 11.61
N ARG A 41 -55.70 -28.35 11.50
CA ARG A 41 -55.42 -29.03 10.23
C ARG A 41 -56.71 -29.61 9.67
N PRO A 42 -57.20 -29.19 8.48
CA PRO A 42 -58.21 -29.96 7.79
C PRO A 42 -57.57 -31.25 7.25
N VAL A 43 -57.98 -32.39 7.81
CA VAL A 43 -57.67 -33.71 7.25
C VAL A 43 -58.63 -33.96 6.09
N ALA A 44 -58.15 -33.83 4.86
CA ALA A 44 -58.78 -34.47 3.71
C ALA A 44 -58.32 -35.94 3.70
N GLN A 45 -59.21 -36.86 4.04
CA GLN A 45 -59.01 -38.28 3.78
C GLN A 45 -59.29 -38.56 2.30
N VAL A 46 -58.27 -38.97 1.55
CA VAL A 46 -58.45 -39.65 0.26
C VAL A 46 -57.82 -41.03 0.39
N ALA A 47 -58.63 -42.05 0.11
CA ALA A 47 -58.26 -43.44 0.11
C ALA A 47 -57.50 -43.82 -1.18
N ALA A 48 -56.57 -44.76 -0.98
CA ALA A 48 -56.13 -45.83 -1.87
C ALA A 48 -55.54 -45.53 -3.27
N ASP A 49 -54.27 -45.92 -3.38
CA ASP A 49 -53.63 -46.65 -4.49
C ASP A 49 -53.52 -45.96 -5.87
N GLY A 50 -52.34 -45.41 -6.11
CA GLY A 50 -51.94 -44.84 -7.39
C GLY A 50 -50.70 -43.97 -7.25
N GLN A 51 -49.52 -44.57 -7.03
CA GLN A 51 -48.25 -43.85 -7.15
C GLN A 51 -48.05 -43.40 -8.60
N MET A 52 -48.57 -42.22 -8.94
CA MET A 52 -48.13 -41.47 -10.11
C MET A 52 -47.33 -40.27 -9.63
N ASN A 53 -46.01 -40.44 -9.58
CA ASN A 53 -45.05 -39.37 -9.30
C ASN A 53 -45.29 -38.23 -10.29
N ALA A 54 -45.51 -37.02 -9.78
CA ALA A 54 -45.57 -35.82 -10.61
C ALA A 54 -44.26 -35.68 -11.41
N ARG A 55 -44.38 -35.48 -12.72
CA ARG A 55 -43.22 -35.37 -13.61
C ARG A 55 -42.77 -33.91 -13.66
N PHE A 56 -41.51 -33.65 -13.31
CA PHE A 56 -40.97 -32.31 -13.36
C PHE A 56 -40.73 -31.86 -14.81
N LEU A 57 -41.18 -30.65 -15.16
CA LEU A 57 -41.09 -30.09 -16.49
C LEU A 57 -40.64 -28.62 -16.43
N SER A 58 -39.48 -28.32 -17.01
CA SER A 58 -39.01 -26.93 -17.10
C SER A 58 -39.45 -26.31 -18.42
N LEU A 59 -40.08 -25.13 -18.35
CA LEU A 59 -40.60 -24.41 -19.52
C LEU A 59 -40.11 -22.95 -19.51
N GLY A 60 -39.91 -22.36 -20.68
CA GLY A 60 -39.58 -20.94 -20.82
C GLY A 60 -40.85 -20.06 -20.78
N VAL A 61 -40.73 -18.83 -20.28
CA VAL A 61 -41.81 -17.82 -20.40
C VAL A 61 -42.17 -17.63 -21.89
N GLY A 62 -43.46 -17.72 -22.21
CA GLY A 62 -43.97 -17.60 -23.58
C GLY A 62 -43.69 -18.81 -24.48
N LYS A 63 -43.15 -19.91 -23.93
CA LYS A 63 -42.96 -21.17 -24.65
C LYS A 63 -44.09 -22.13 -24.33
N SER A 64 -44.38 -23.03 -25.26
CA SER A 64 -45.36 -24.09 -25.10
C SER A 64 -44.77 -25.45 -25.44
N ILE A 65 -45.22 -26.48 -24.73
CA ILE A 65 -44.88 -27.87 -25.04
C ILE A 65 -46.16 -28.69 -25.18
N VAL A 66 -46.11 -29.64 -26.11
CA VAL A 66 -47.19 -30.60 -26.34
C VAL A 66 -46.94 -31.83 -25.50
N ILE A 67 -47.97 -32.28 -24.79
CA ILE A 67 -47.95 -33.55 -24.07
C ILE A 67 -49.03 -34.47 -24.63
N ASP A 68 -48.63 -35.68 -24.98
CA ASP A 68 -49.53 -36.78 -25.31
C ASP A 68 -49.81 -37.59 -24.03
N LEU A 69 -51.09 -37.81 -23.75
CA LEU A 69 -51.56 -38.47 -22.53
C LEU A 69 -52.07 -39.89 -22.86
N PRO A 70 -51.82 -40.88 -21.99
CA PRO A 70 -52.11 -42.29 -22.30
C PRO A 70 -53.60 -42.65 -22.29
N ARG A 71 -54.47 -41.75 -21.85
CA ARG A 71 -55.92 -41.92 -21.73
C ARG A 71 -56.65 -40.64 -22.09
N ASP A 72 -57.93 -40.76 -22.40
CA ASP A 72 -58.79 -39.62 -22.74
C ASP A 72 -59.02 -38.70 -21.52
N ILE A 73 -58.74 -37.42 -21.72
CA ILE A 73 -58.82 -36.35 -20.73
C ILE A 73 -60.26 -35.85 -20.67
N LYS A 74 -60.81 -35.77 -19.46
CA LYS A 74 -62.11 -35.14 -19.23
C LYS A 74 -61.98 -33.80 -18.53
N ASP A 75 -61.04 -33.67 -17.60
CA ASP A 75 -60.86 -32.46 -16.79
C ASP A 75 -59.37 -32.15 -16.56
N VAL A 76 -59.06 -30.88 -16.35
CA VAL A 76 -57.69 -30.37 -16.12
C VAL A 76 -57.70 -29.37 -14.98
N LEU A 77 -56.87 -29.64 -13.97
CA LEU A 77 -56.64 -28.73 -12.87
C LEU A 77 -55.30 -28.03 -13.02
N VAL A 78 -55.32 -26.71 -13.01
CA VAL A 78 -54.12 -25.87 -13.00
C VAL A 78 -54.07 -25.13 -11.67
N ALA A 79 -53.02 -25.33 -10.88
CA ALA A 79 -52.90 -24.73 -9.55
C ALA A 79 -52.84 -23.20 -9.61
N ASP A 80 -51.99 -22.65 -10.47
CA ASP A 80 -51.92 -21.22 -10.77
C ASP A 80 -51.85 -20.97 -12.29
N PRO A 81 -52.95 -20.52 -12.93
CA PRO A 81 -53.00 -20.25 -14.36
C PRO A 81 -52.23 -18.99 -14.77
N LYS A 82 -51.81 -18.13 -13.82
CA LYS A 82 -50.97 -16.97 -14.12
C LYS A 82 -49.53 -17.37 -14.40
N ILE A 83 -49.07 -18.50 -13.84
CA ILE A 83 -47.71 -19.03 -14.01
C ILE A 83 -47.64 -19.88 -15.27
N ALA A 84 -48.50 -20.89 -15.41
CA ALA A 84 -48.61 -21.70 -16.60
C ALA A 84 -50.06 -22.11 -16.85
N ASN A 85 -50.46 -22.20 -18.12
CA ASN A 85 -51.80 -22.58 -18.51
C ASN A 85 -51.77 -23.86 -19.36
N ALA A 86 -52.78 -24.71 -19.22
CA ALA A 86 -52.94 -25.91 -20.04
C ALA A 86 -54.18 -25.79 -20.93
N VAL A 87 -54.01 -26.04 -22.22
CA VAL A 87 -55.09 -26.01 -23.22
C VAL A 87 -55.19 -27.38 -23.86
N VAL A 88 -56.33 -28.05 -23.66
CA VAL A 88 -56.62 -29.35 -24.28
C VAL A 88 -57.07 -29.12 -25.72
N ARG A 89 -56.49 -29.86 -26.66
CA ARG A 89 -56.81 -29.73 -28.10
C ARG A 89 -57.49 -30.98 -28.68
N SER A 90 -57.20 -32.15 -28.15
CA SER A 90 -57.89 -33.42 -28.45
C SER A 90 -58.05 -34.24 -27.18
N SER A 91 -58.76 -35.37 -27.24
CA SER A 91 -58.97 -36.22 -26.05
C SER A 91 -57.67 -36.69 -25.41
N GLN A 92 -56.55 -36.74 -26.13
CA GLN A 92 -55.25 -37.22 -25.61
C GLN A 92 -54.11 -36.20 -25.75
N ARG A 93 -54.38 -34.96 -26.19
CA ARG A 93 -53.34 -33.92 -26.34
C ARG A 93 -53.66 -32.65 -25.61
N ALA A 94 -52.70 -32.21 -24.81
CA ALA A 94 -52.71 -30.91 -24.16
C ALA A 94 -51.45 -30.11 -24.49
N TYR A 95 -51.62 -28.79 -24.59
CA TYR A 95 -50.54 -27.82 -24.70
C TYR A 95 -50.36 -27.17 -23.35
N ILE A 96 -49.15 -27.22 -22.79
CA ILE A 96 -48.77 -26.48 -21.59
C ILE A 96 -48.01 -25.24 -22.04
N ILE A 97 -48.46 -24.06 -21.61
CA ILE A 97 -47.92 -22.76 -21.99
C ILE A 97 -47.44 -22.03 -20.75
N GLY A 98 -46.17 -21.62 -20.72
CA GLY A 98 -45.62 -20.82 -19.62
C GLY A 98 -46.01 -19.35 -19.80
N ALA A 99 -46.71 -18.78 -18.82
CA ALA A 99 -47.19 -17.40 -18.85
C ALA A 99 -46.28 -16.45 -18.06
N SER A 100 -45.93 -16.79 -16.82
CA SER A 100 -45.03 -15.99 -15.97
C SER A 100 -44.08 -16.87 -15.15
N VAL A 101 -43.00 -16.28 -14.64
CA VAL A 101 -41.96 -17.01 -13.89
C VAL A 101 -42.52 -17.52 -12.56
N GLY A 102 -42.31 -18.80 -12.26
CA GLY A 102 -42.81 -19.42 -11.04
C GLY A 102 -42.87 -20.94 -11.11
N GLN A 103 -43.39 -21.55 -10.06
CA GLN A 103 -43.67 -22.98 -10.00
C GLN A 103 -45.17 -23.20 -9.87
N THR A 104 -45.72 -24.12 -10.64
CA THR A 104 -47.14 -24.50 -10.61
C THR A 104 -47.27 -25.98 -10.94
N ASN A 105 -48.38 -26.60 -10.56
CA ASN A 105 -48.66 -28.00 -10.86
C ASN A 105 -49.92 -28.08 -11.74
N ILE A 106 -49.88 -28.96 -12.74
CA ILE A 106 -51.01 -29.26 -13.63
C ILE A 106 -51.32 -30.75 -13.55
N VAL A 107 -52.58 -31.07 -13.25
CA VAL A 107 -53.07 -32.44 -13.08
C VAL A 107 -54.19 -32.70 -14.08
N PHE A 108 -54.10 -33.82 -14.78
CA PHE A 108 -55.07 -34.28 -15.78
C PHE A 108 -55.91 -35.43 -15.21
N PHE A 109 -57.23 -35.38 -15.39
CA PHE A 109 -58.17 -36.40 -14.88
C PHE A 109 -58.97 -37.05 -16.02
N ASP A 110 -59.31 -38.34 -15.84
CA ASP A 110 -60.18 -39.08 -16.75
C ASP A 110 -61.67 -38.93 -16.38
N SER A 111 -62.56 -39.55 -17.17
CA SER A 111 -64.01 -39.50 -16.94
C SER A 111 -64.47 -40.14 -15.63
N ALA A 112 -63.64 -40.96 -14.98
CA ALA A 112 -63.90 -41.58 -13.69
C ALA A 112 -63.32 -40.77 -12.52
N GLY A 113 -62.77 -39.58 -12.79
CA GLY A 113 -62.13 -38.72 -11.79
C GLY A 113 -60.77 -39.23 -11.32
N GLN A 114 -60.19 -40.22 -12.02
CA GLN A 114 -58.86 -40.74 -11.68
C GLN A 114 -57.78 -39.89 -12.33
N GLN A 115 -56.69 -39.67 -11.60
CA GLN A 115 -55.53 -38.92 -12.10
C GLN A 115 -54.85 -39.70 -13.24
N ILE A 116 -54.70 -39.07 -14.40
CA ILE A 116 -53.99 -39.61 -15.56
C ILE A 116 -52.49 -39.28 -15.47
N ALA A 117 -52.18 -38.02 -15.15
CA ALA A 117 -50.82 -37.51 -15.03
C ALA A 117 -50.80 -36.22 -14.20
N ALA A 118 -49.72 -35.99 -13.47
CA ALA A 118 -49.40 -34.72 -12.83
C ALA A 118 -48.04 -34.21 -13.32
N TYR A 119 -47.94 -32.90 -13.55
CA TYR A 119 -46.73 -32.23 -13.99
C TYR A 119 -46.41 -31.05 -13.10
N ASP A 120 -45.25 -31.12 -12.44
CA ASP A 120 -44.69 -29.98 -11.71
C ASP A 120 -43.91 -29.11 -12.70
N ILE A 121 -44.44 -27.92 -12.97
CA ILE A 121 -43.91 -27.03 -13.99
C ILE A 121 -43.13 -25.92 -13.32
N ALA A 122 -41.86 -25.78 -13.72
CA ALA A 122 -41.03 -24.62 -13.36
C ALA A 122 -40.83 -23.74 -14.60
N VAL A 123 -41.53 -22.61 -14.61
CA VAL A 123 -41.39 -21.61 -15.67
C VAL A 123 -40.20 -20.72 -15.33
N LYS A 124 -39.16 -20.78 -16.16
CA LYS A 124 -37.94 -19.97 -16.03
C LYS A 124 -37.87 -18.96 -17.16
N ARG A 125 -37.13 -17.86 -16.94
CA ARG A 125 -36.81 -16.92 -18.01
C ARG A 125 -35.90 -17.59 -19.04
N ASP A 126 -36.09 -17.28 -20.32
CA ASP A 126 -35.17 -17.74 -21.35
C ASP A 126 -33.86 -16.95 -21.24
N LEU A 127 -32.80 -17.63 -20.79
CA LEU A 127 -31.47 -17.05 -20.62
C LEU A 127 -30.52 -17.40 -21.76
N ASN A 128 -31.00 -18.07 -22.81
CA ASN A 128 -30.13 -18.54 -23.88
C ASN A 128 -29.46 -17.39 -24.65
N GLY A 129 -30.20 -16.31 -24.90
CA GLY A 129 -29.65 -15.10 -25.52
C GLY A 129 -28.58 -14.42 -24.67
N LEU A 130 -28.80 -14.34 -23.36
CA LEU A 130 -27.84 -13.77 -22.42
C LEU A 130 -26.58 -14.64 -22.31
N ARG A 131 -26.74 -15.96 -22.27
CA ARG A 131 -25.62 -16.92 -22.24
C ARG A 131 -24.77 -16.82 -23.51
N ALA A 132 -25.39 -16.66 -24.68
CA ALA A 132 -24.67 -16.45 -25.93
C ALA A 132 -23.90 -15.11 -25.94
N ALA A 133 -24.53 -14.03 -25.46
CA ALA A 133 -23.88 -12.71 -25.37
C ALA A 133 -22.67 -12.71 -24.42
N LEU A 134 -22.79 -13.29 -23.23
CA LEU A 134 -21.66 -13.41 -22.29
C LEU A 134 -20.52 -14.21 -22.90
N LYS A 135 -20.81 -15.34 -23.55
CA LYS A 135 -19.78 -16.19 -24.17
C LYS A 135 -19.08 -15.52 -25.35
N GLN A 136 -19.77 -14.63 -26.06
CA GLN A 136 -19.20 -13.84 -27.15
C GLN A 136 -18.30 -12.71 -26.65
N VAL A 137 -18.69 -12.01 -25.58
CA VAL A 137 -17.92 -10.88 -25.02
C VAL A 137 -16.75 -11.37 -24.16
N LEU A 138 -16.95 -12.45 -23.40
CA LEU A 138 -16.00 -12.98 -22.43
C LEU A 138 -15.63 -14.45 -22.77
N PRO A 139 -14.89 -14.70 -23.87
CA PRO A 139 -14.60 -16.07 -24.32
C PRO A 139 -13.66 -16.84 -23.38
N ASN A 140 -12.84 -16.15 -22.59
CA ASN A 140 -11.85 -16.75 -21.69
C ASN A 140 -12.38 -17.02 -20.27
N SER A 141 -13.60 -16.56 -19.97
CA SER A 141 -14.21 -16.68 -18.66
C SER A 141 -15.29 -17.76 -18.65
N ASP A 142 -15.33 -18.56 -17.58
CA ASP A 142 -16.28 -19.65 -17.41
C ASP A 142 -17.40 -19.17 -16.49
N ILE A 143 -18.29 -18.34 -17.03
CA ILE A 143 -19.40 -17.73 -16.30
C ILE A 143 -20.70 -18.44 -16.68
N GLN A 144 -21.36 -18.99 -15.68
CA GLN A 144 -22.67 -19.61 -15.79
C GLN A 144 -23.74 -18.64 -15.29
N ILE A 145 -24.92 -18.76 -15.88
CA ILE A 145 -26.08 -17.94 -15.54
C ILE A 145 -27.24 -18.86 -15.29
N ASP A 146 -27.85 -18.68 -14.12
CA ASP A 146 -29.08 -19.34 -13.74
C ASP A 146 -30.13 -18.32 -13.30
N GLY A 147 -31.40 -18.66 -13.51
CA GLY A 147 -32.51 -17.84 -13.05
C GLY A 147 -32.79 -18.11 -11.58
N LEU A 148 -32.89 -17.05 -10.78
CA LEU A 148 -33.25 -17.09 -9.36
C LEU A 148 -34.51 -16.24 -9.15
N GLY A 149 -35.69 -16.88 -9.21
CA GLY A 149 -36.96 -16.15 -9.21
C GLY A 149 -37.05 -15.18 -10.38
N ASP A 150 -37.30 -13.90 -10.09
CA ASP A 150 -37.33 -12.80 -11.08
C ASP A 150 -35.92 -12.27 -11.43
N GLY A 151 -34.88 -12.72 -10.72
CA GLY A 151 -33.48 -12.34 -10.94
C GLY A 151 -32.62 -13.38 -11.65
N VAL A 152 -31.35 -13.05 -11.83
CA VAL A 152 -30.31 -13.93 -12.35
C VAL A 152 -29.15 -13.99 -11.37
N VAL A 153 -28.58 -15.18 -11.23
CA VAL A 153 -27.33 -15.40 -10.50
C VAL A 153 -26.22 -15.68 -11.50
N LEU A 154 -25.10 -15.00 -11.32
CA LEU A 154 -23.88 -15.23 -12.08
C LEU A 154 -22.93 -16.06 -11.22
N THR A 155 -22.58 -17.25 -11.68
CA THR A 155 -21.67 -18.17 -10.99
C THR A 155 -20.51 -18.54 -11.91
N GLY A 156 -19.48 -19.17 -11.35
CA GLY A 156 -18.29 -19.60 -12.09
C GLY A 156 -17.11 -18.67 -11.85
N SER A 157 -16.31 -18.43 -12.87
CA SER A 157 -15.06 -17.69 -12.72
C SER A 157 -14.69 -16.78 -13.87
N ALA A 158 -14.12 -15.63 -13.51
CA ALA A 158 -13.56 -14.66 -14.45
C ALA A 158 -12.03 -14.60 -14.37
N ALA A 159 -11.38 -14.21 -15.46
CA ALA A 159 -9.92 -14.11 -15.52
C ALA A 159 -9.38 -12.92 -14.70
N ASN A 160 -10.11 -11.80 -14.64
CA ASN A 160 -9.72 -10.61 -13.90
C ASN A 160 -10.95 -9.90 -13.31
N PRO A 161 -10.77 -8.97 -12.33
CA PRO A 161 -11.89 -8.25 -11.72
C PRO A 161 -12.71 -7.41 -12.71
N LEU A 162 -12.06 -6.89 -13.77
CA LEU A 162 -12.71 -6.06 -14.78
C LEU A 162 -13.73 -6.86 -15.59
N GLU A 163 -13.41 -8.09 -15.99
CA GLU A 163 -14.32 -9.00 -16.67
C GLU A 163 -15.50 -9.42 -15.79
N ALA A 164 -15.26 -9.67 -14.49
CA ALA A 164 -16.33 -9.95 -13.54
C ALA A 164 -17.31 -8.76 -13.43
N GLN A 165 -16.78 -7.53 -13.42
CA GLN A 165 -17.60 -6.32 -13.38
C GLN A 165 -18.38 -6.11 -14.68
N GLN A 166 -17.75 -6.32 -15.84
CA GLN A 166 -18.42 -6.27 -17.14
C GLN A 166 -19.54 -7.32 -17.27
N ALA A 167 -19.34 -8.53 -16.76
CA ALA A 167 -20.36 -9.57 -16.74
C ALA A 167 -21.59 -9.14 -15.91
N ASN A 168 -21.37 -8.53 -14.75
CA ASN A 168 -22.45 -7.98 -13.93
C ASN A 168 -23.21 -6.87 -14.65
N ASP A 169 -22.49 -5.93 -15.27
CA ASP A 169 -23.09 -4.81 -15.98
C ASP A 169 -23.95 -5.30 -17.16
N LEU A 170 -23.48 -6.31 -17.90
CA LEU A 170 -24.23 -6.91 -19.00
C LEU A 170 -25.49 -7.64 -18.49
N ALA A 171 -25.35 -8.43 -17.42
CA ALA A 171 -26.47 -9.12 -16.81
C ALA A 171 -27.51 -8.12 -16.25
N ALA A 172 -27.08 -7.02 -15.63
CA ALA A 172 -27.98 -6.01 -15.06
C ALA A 172 -28.83 -5.33 -16.14
N ARG A 173 -28.20 -4.99 -17.28
CA ARG A 173 -28.89 -4.38 -18.43
C ARG A 173 -29.96 -5.31 -19.03
N LEU A 174 -29.71 -6.61 -19.06
CA LEU A 174 -30.59 -7.59 -19.69
C LEU A 174 -31.63 -8.21 -18.71
N ALA A 175 -31.31 -8.24 -17.42
CA ALA A 175 -32.22 -8.70 -16.36
C ALA A 175 -33.29 -7.65 -15.99
N GLY A 176 -33.05 -6.37 -16.31
CA GLY A 176 -33.98 -5.28 -16.05
C GLY A 176 -33.69 -4.52 -14.74
N GLY A 177 -32.43 -4.50 -14.30
CA GLY A 177 -31.97 -3.76 -13.12
C GLY A 177 -30.84 -4.47 -12.36
N ALA A 178 -29.97 -3.70 -11.71
CA ALA A 178 -28.85 -4.23 -10.92
C ALA A 178 -29.31 -5.01 -9.67
N GLU A 179 -30.46 -4.64 -9.10
CA GLU A 179 -31.04 -5.31 -7.92
C GLU A 179 -31.46 -6.76 -8.17
N LYS A 180 -31.65 -7.12 -9.44
CA LYS A 180 -32.07 -8.46 -9.86
C LYS A 180 -30.88 -9.36 -10.22
N VAL A 181 -29.64 -8.90 -10.02
CA VAL A 181 -28.43 -9.66 -10.35
C VAL A 181 -27.64 -9.96 -9.09
N VAL A 182 -27.46 -11.25 -8.81
CA VAL A 182 -26.57 -11.71 -7.74
C VAL A 182 -25.24 -12.11 -8.37
N ASN A 183 -24.19 -11.36 -8.07
CA ASN A 183 -22.83 -11.69 -8.50
C ASN A 183 -22.19 -12.68 -7.53
N SER A 184 -21.89 -13.89 -8.01
CA SER A 184 -21.10 -14.91 -7.30
C SER A 184 -19.94 -15.42 -8.16
N ILE A 185 -19.43 -14.57 -9.07
CA ILE A 185 -18.27 -14.87 -9.90
C ILE A 185 -17.01 -14.81 -9.04
N VAL A 186 -16.19 -15.87 -9.11
CA VAL A 186 -14.89 -15.93 -8.45
C VAL A 186 -13.81 -15.50 -9.44
N VAL A 187 -12.94 -14.55 -9.07
CA VAL A 187 -11.80 -14.20 -9.92
C VAL A 187 -10.73 -15.30 -9.81
N ARG A 188 -10.45 -15.99 -10.92
CA ARG A 188 -9.45 -17.06 -11.00
C ARG A 188 -8.06 -16.43 -10.96
N GLY A 189 -7.30 -16.77 -9.92
CA GLY A 189 -5.97 -16.21 -9.70
C GLY A 189 -6.07 -14.78 -9.14
N ARG A 190 -5.65 -14.60 -7.89
CA ARG A 190 -5.36 -13.24 -7.41
C ARG A 190 -4.03 -12.87 -8.02
N ASP A 191 -4.05 -12.26 -9.21
CA ASP A 191 -2.84 -11.71 -9.78
C ASP A 191 -2.27 -10.69 -8.78
N GLN A 192 -1.09 -11.01 -8.29
CA GLN A 192 -0.34 -10.13 -7.40
C GLN A 192 0.63 -9.35 -8.25
N VAL A 193 0.68 -8.05 -8.02
CA VAL A 193 1.62 -7.15 -8.68
C VAL A 193 2.58 -6.62 -7.64
N MET A 194 3.86 -6.92 -7.84
CA MET A 194 4.95 -6.27 -7.12
C MET A 194 5.38 -5.02 -7.88
N LEU A 195 5.33 -3.88 -7.22
CA LEU A 195 5.84 -2.63 -7.77
C LEU A 195 7.23 -2.36 -7.18
N LYS A 196 8.24 -2.25 -8.04
CA LYS A 196 9.55 -1.69 -7.69
C LYS A 196 9.59 -0.24 -8.14
N VAL A 197 9.83 0.68 -7.21
CA VAL A 197 10.09 2.08 -7.53
C VAL A 197 11.56 2.37 -7.27
N THR A 198 12.23 3.08 -8.16
CA THR A 198 13.59 3.56 -7.97
C THR A 198 13.58 5.08 -8.04
N VAL A 199 13.87 5.73 -6.90
CA VAL A 199 14.07 7.18 -6.81
C VAL A 199 15.58 7.42 -6.71
N ALA A 200 16.16 8.02 -7.75
CA ALA A 200 17.57 8.31 -7.80
C ALA A 200 17.79 9.81 -7.97
N GLU A 201 18.62 10.39 -7.10
CA GLU A 201 19.06 11.77 -7.19
C GLU A 201 20.57 11.88 -7.13
N VAL A 202 21.09 12.82 -7.91
CA VAL A 202 22.48 13.26 -7.86
C VAL A 202 22.48 14.77 -7.70
N ALA A 203 23.05 15.26 -6.60
CA ALA A 203 23.29 16.67 -6.35
C ALA A 203 24.80 16.95 -6.39
N ARG A 204 25.21 17.95 -7.16
CA ARG A 204 26.60 18.39 -7.31
C ARG A 204 26.69 19.87 -6.96
N THR A 205 27.66 20.21 -6.12
CA THR A 205 27.93 21.58 -5.70
C THR A 205 29.40 21.89 -5.97
N ILE A 206 29.66 22.92 -6.77
CA ILE A 206 31.01 23.38 -7.09
C ILE A 206 31.13 24.83 -6.62
N ILE A 207 32.07 25.10 -5.72
CA ILE A 207 32.35 26.42 -5.18
C ILE A 207 33.80 26.75 -5.51
N LYS A 208 34.04 27.94 -6.08
CA LYS A 208 35.37 28.47 -6.37
C LYS A 208 35.44 29.89 -5.86
N GLN A 209 36.27 30.11 -4.85
CA GLN A 209 36.49 31.40 -4.21
C GLN A 209 37.94 31.83 -4.40
N LEU A 210 38.14 32.95 -5.08
CA LEU A 210 39.42 33.65 -5.15
C LEU A 210 39.17 35.06 -4.64
N GLY A 211 39.76 35.42 -3.51
CA GLY A 211 39.63 36.72 -2.87
C GLY A 211 40.98 37.38 -2.68
N ILE A 212 41.05 38.67 -2.98
CA ILE A 212 42.19 39.51 -2.62
C ILE A 212 41.63 40.72 -1.89
N ASP A 213 41.90 40.80 -0.59
CA ASP A 213 41.60 41.99 0.20
C ASP A 213 42.83 42.89 0.25
N LEU A 214 42.65 44.17 -0.06
CA LEU A 214 43.72 45.16 -0.05
C LEU A 214 43.34 46.29 0.93
N THR A 215 44.19 46.48 1.93
CA THR A 215 44.06 47.55 2.91
C THR A 215 45.31 48.42 2.83
N ALA A 216 45.18 49.67 2.40
CA ALA A 216 46.29 50.63 2.34
C ALA A 216 46.04 51.78 3.31
N ASN A 217 47.02 52.06 4.17
CA ASN A 217 47.02 53.19 5.09
C ASN A 217 48.06 54.20 4.64
N LEU A 218 47.60 55.39 4.26
CA LEU A 218 48.44 56.53 3.94
C LEU A 218 48.34 57.53 5.10
N ASN A 219 49.46 57.73 5.79
CA ASN A 219 49.56 58.71 6.86
C ASN A 219 50.34 59.92 6.33
N TYR A 220 49.73 61.10 6.37
CA TYR A 220 50.40 62.37 6.10
C TYR A 220 50.12 63.34 7.24
N GLY A 221 51.14 63.61 8.08
CA GLY A 221 50.97 64.34 9.34
C GLY A 221 50.07 63.59 10.33
N THR A 222 49.01 64.24 10.80
CA THR A 222 47.98 63.65 11.68
C THR A 222 46.78 63.05 10.92
N SER A 223 46.75 63.18 9.59
CA SER A 223 45.66 62.66 8.76
C SER A 223 45.96 61.25 8.27
N VAL A 224 45.04 60.32 8.55
CA VAL A 224 45.11 58.92 8.11
C VAL A 224 44.04 58.69 7.05
N VAL A 225 44.46 58.38 5.82
CA VAL A 225 43.57 57.96 4.73
C VAL A 225 43.69 56.44 4.59
N SER A 226 42.60 55.73 4.86
CA SER A 226 42.54 54.27 4.73
C SER A 226 41.75 53.88 3.48
N PHE A 227 42.37 53.17 2.57
CA PHE A 227 41.72 52.50 1.45
C PHE A 227 41.53 51.04 1.83
N THR A 228 40.30 50.60 2.00
CA THR A 228 39.99 49.22 2.35
C THR A 228 39.09 48.63 1.28
N ASN A 229 39.59 47.61 0.59
CA ASN A 229 38.79 46.73 -0.26
C ASN A 229 38.63 45.41 0.48
N SER A 230 37.44 45.17 1.04
CA SER A 230 37.06 43.89 1.62
C SER A 230 36.16 43.15 0.63
N ASN A 231 36.46 41.89 0.39
CA ASN A 231 35.61 41.01 -0.40
C ASN A 231 34.77 40.12 0.53
N PRO A 232 33.47 40.38 0.68
CA PRO A 232 32.60 39.59 1.54
C PRO A 232 32.17 38.24 0.92
N PHE A 233 32.67 37.86 -0.26
CA PHE A 233 32.24 36.65 -1.00
C PHE A 233 30.71 36.60 -1.16
N THR A 234 30.18 37.54 -1.94
CA THR A 234 28.73 37.83 -2.02
C THR A 234 27.86 36.70 -2.56
N ALA A 235 28.42 35.61 -3.12
CA ALA A 235 27.61 34.48 -3.59
C ALA A 235 27.12 33.59 -2.42
N LEU A 236 27.91 33.48 -1.35
CA LEU A 236 27.60 32.72 -0.12
C LEU A 236 27.52 33.60 1.14
N GLY A 237 27.96 34.85 1.05
CA GLY A 237 27.96 35.83 2.14
C GLY A 237 28.97 35.52 3.26
N LYS A 238 29.86 34.55 3.06
CA LYS A 238 30.90 34.15 4.03
C LYS A 238 32.08 33.46 3.36
N ASN A 239 33.23 33.50 4.03
CA ASN A 239 34.38 32.66 3.70
C ASN A 239 34.07 31.20 4.06
N LEU A 240 34.49 30.25 3.24
CA LEU A 240 34.12 28.84 3.40
C LEU A 240 35.01 28.08 4.41
N VAL A 241 36.23 28.57 4.67
CA VAL A 241 37.20 27.99 5.63
C VAL A 241 37.81 29.14 6.43
N ASP A 242 37.57 29.11 7.74
CA ASP A 242 38.16 30.08 8.66
C ASP A 242 39.68 29.94 8.69
N GLY A 243 40.39 31.07 8.57
CA GLY A 243 41.85 31.10 8.56
C GLY A 243 42.53 30.76 7.22
N ASN A 244 41.80 30.44 6.15
CA ASN A 244 42.39 30.28 4.81
C ASN A 244 42.76 31.62 4.17
N ALA A 245 43.76 32.29 4.76
CA ALA A 245 44.21 33.62 4.38
C ALA A 245 45.73 33.72 4.46
N LEU A 246 46.36 34.09 3.33
CA LEU A 246 47.75 34.47 3.28
C LEU A 246 47.84 36.00 3.34
N THR A 247 48.23 36.53 4.50
CA THR A 247 48.33 37.97 4.72
C THR A 247 49.79 38.42 4.65
N THR A 248 50.06 39.41 3.81
CA THR A 248 51.38 40.06 3.67
C THR A 248 51.24 41.57 3.86
N LYS A 249 52.27 42.22 4.39
CA LYS A 249 52.30 43.67 4.60
C LYS A 249 53.54 44.26 3.92
N PHE A 250 53.35 45.30 3.14
CA PHE A 250 54.37 46.04 2.41
C PHE A 250 54.44 47.48 2.94
N GLY A 251 55.63 47.97 3.25
CA GLY A 251 55.86 49.35 3.71
C GLY A 251 55.52 49.61 5.18
N ALA A 252 56.20 50.61 5.77
CA ALA A 252 55.96 51.07 7.13
C ALA A 252 54.96 52.24 7.16
N THR A 253 55.20 53.27 6.34
CA THR A 253 54.32 54.43 6.12
C THR A 253 54.63 55.04 4.74
N PRO A 254 53.77 54.93 3.71
CA PRO A 254 52.48 54.23 3.68
C PRO A 254 52.65 52.71 3.82
N SER A 255 51.63 52.04 4.36
CA SER A 255 51.61 50.57 4.46
C SER A 255 50.46 49.98 3.66
N VAL A 256 50.72 48.90 2.93
CA VAL A 256 49.74 48.13 2.17
C VAL A 256 49.71 46.71 2.70
N GLN A 257 48.56 46.27 3.19
CA GLN A 257 48.31 44.89 3.58
C GLN A 257 47.50 44.20 2.46
N ALA A 258 48.00 43.08 1.99
CA ALA A 258 47.34 42.24 1.00
C ALA A 258 47.01 40.88 1.62
N THR A 259 45.76 40.48 1.56
CA THR A 259 45.29 39.17 2.03
C THR A 259 44.77 38.37 0.84
N LEU A 260 45.49 37.31 0.47
CA LEU A 260 45.06 36.37 -0.55
C LEU A 260 44.28 35.23 0.10
N ARG A 261 43.09 34.95 -0.44
CA ARG A 261 42.26 33.80 -0.09
C ARG A 261 41.96 33.03 -1.37
N ALA A 262 42.29 31.74 -1.42
CA ALA A 262 42.02 30.91 -2.59
C ALA A 262 41.48 29.57 -2.14
N MET A 263 40.36 29.15 -2.74
CA MET A 263 39.72 27.89 -2.44
C MET A 263 38.90 27.39 -3.62
N GLU A 264 38.96 26.07 -3.83
CA GLU A 264 38.02 25.34 -4.67
C GLU A 264 37.48 24.17 -3.84
N SER A 265 36.15 24.02 -3.83
CA SER A 265 35.44 22.94 -3.16
C SER A 265 34.45 22.31 -4.15
N ALA A 266 34.46 20.98 -4.22
CA ALA A 266 33.53 20.22 -5.03
C ALA A 266 32.91 19.12 -4.16
N GLY A 267 31.58 19.09 -4.12
CA GLY A 267 30.79 18.09 -3.40
C GLY A 267 29.83 17.37 -4.34
N VAL A 268 29.63 16.08 -4.11
CA VAL A 268 28.61 15.26 -4.78
C VAL A 268 27.88 14.43 -3.75
N ILE A 269 26.55 14.44 -3.83
CA ILE A 269 25.66 13.63 -3.01
C ILE A 269 24.83 12.78 -3.96
N ARG A 270 24.73 11.48 -3.68
CA ARG A 270 23.85 10.56 -4.41
C ARG A 270 22.85 9.95 -3.42
N THR A 271 21.57 10.08 -3.72
CA THR A 271 20.48 9.48 -2.95
C THR A 271 19.79 8.43 -3.81
N LEU A 272 19.64 7.22 -3.27
CA LEU A 272 18.93 6.11 -3.93
C LEU A 272 17.94 5.51 -2.94
N ALA A 273 16.65 5.50 -3.31
CA ALA A 273 15.62 4.80 -2.58
C ALA A 273 14.92 3.80 -3.53
N GLU A 274 14.86 2.53 -3.11
CA GLU A 274 14.22 1.46 -3.89
C GLU A 274 13.10 0.76 -3.09
N PRO A 275 11.97 1.41 -2.81
CA PRO A 275 10.86 0.71 -2.15
C PRO A 275 10.24 -0.32 -3.10
N ASN A 276 9.90 -1.47 -2.52
CA ASN A 276 9.14 -2.53 -3.17
C ASN A 276 7.91 -2.89 -2.34
N LEU A 277 6.77 -3.08 -3.00
CA LEU A 277 5.54 -3.48 -2.35
C LEU A 277 4.70 -4.34 -3.30
N THR A 278 4.07 -5.38 -2.76
CA THR A 278 3.19 -6.27 -3.51
C THR A 278 1.74 -6.03 -3.11
N ALA A 279 0.85 -5.93 -4.09
CA ALA A 279 -0.59 -5.73 -3.90
C ALA A 279 -1.38 -6.67 -4.81
N ILE A 280 -2.65 -6.91 -4.45
CA ILE A 280 -3.58 -7.63 -5.32
C ILE A 280 -4.13 -6.68 -6.37
N SER A 281 -4.35 -7.19 -7.59
CA SER A 281 -5.01 -6.43 -8.65
C SER A 281 -6.36 -5.86 -8.19
N GLY A 282 -6.51 -4.54 -8.26
CA GLY A 282 -7.69 -3.77 -7.84
C GLY A 282 -7.62 -3.23 -6.40
N GLU A 283 -6.62 -3.60 -5.61
CA GLU A 283 -6.51 -3.24 -4.19
C GLU A 283 -5.37 -2.23 -3.97
N SER A 284 -5.62 -1.18 -3.18
CA SER A 284 -4.58 -0.22 -2.81
C SER A 284 -3.67 -0.80 -1.73
N ALA A 285 -2.36 -0.61 -1.88
CA ALA A 285 -1.37 -0.94 -0.87
C ALA A 285 -0.53 0.29 -0.54
N THR A 286 -0.14 0.40 0.73
CA THR A 286 0.69 1.49 1.24
C THR A 286 1.90 0.92 1.99
N PHE A 287 3.08 1.47 1.71
CA PHE A 287 4.33 1.18 2.40
C PHE A 287 4.92 2.48 2.92
N ILE A 288 5.27 2.50 4.20
CA ILE A 288 5.89 3.65 4.86
C ILE A 288 7.13 3.15 5.57
N ALA A 289 8.28 3.75 5.27
CA ALA A 289 9.55 3.47 5.93
C ALA A 289 10.22 4.79 6.29
N GLY A 290 10.36 5.07 7.58
CA GLY A 290 10.84 6.36 8.04
C GLY A 290 10.66 6.54 9.53
N GLY A 291 10.71 7.80 9.96
CA GLY A 291 10.57 8.18 11.37
C GLY A 291 9.70 9.41 11.54
N GLU A 292 9.56 9.83 12.79
CA GLU A 292 8.88 11.07 13.16
C GLU A 292 9.87 12.02 13.80
N PHE A 293 9.89 13.26 13.33
CA PHE A 293 10.73 14.33 13.86
C PHE A 293 9.86 15.31 14.68
N PRO A 294 10.22 15.60 15.94
CA PRO A 294 9.49 16.53 16.79
C PRO A 294 9.75 17.99 16.39
N VAL A 295 8.68 18.73 16.08
CA VAL A 295 8.71 20.16 15.75
C VAL A 295 8.00 20.94 16.86
N PRO A 296 8.60 21.99 17.44
CA PRO A 296 7.92 22.87 18.39
C PRO A 296 6.69 23.54 17.74
N ALA A 297 5.49 23.31 18.29
CA ALA A 297 4.22 23.82 17.77
C ALA A 297 3.70 25.05 18.53
N GLY A 298 4.51 25.60 19.45
CA GLY A 298 4.17 26.75 20.29
C GLY A 298 4.16 26.42 21.78
N TYR A 299 3.60 27.33 22.58
CA TYR A 299 3.46 27.19 24.02
C TYR A 299 1.97 27.16 24.38
N ALA A 300 1.58 26.21 25.22
CA ALA A 300 0.27 26.23 25.88
C ALA A 300 0.49 26.77 27.30
N CYS A 301 -0.06 27.94 27.58
CA CYS A 301 0.00 28.56 28.90
C CYS A 301 -1.34 28.36 29.62
N ASP A 302 -1.30 27.81 30.83
CA ASP A 302 -2.47 27.72 31.69
C ASP A 302 -2.85 29.14 32.18
N PRO A 303 -4.09 29.61 31.94
CA PRO A 303 -4.53 30.95 32.30
C PRO A 303 -4.54 31.22 33.82
N THR A 304 -4.48 30.17 34.64
CA THR A 304 -4.58 30.26 36.10
C THR A 304 -3.21 30.25 36.76
N THR A 305 -2.34 29.32 36.35
CA THR A 305 -1.01 29.11 36.95
C THR A 305 0.11 29.87 36.23
N HIS A 306 -0.18 30.46 35.05
CA HIS A 306 0.78 31.16 34.19
C HIS A 306 2.02 30.32 33.80
N VAL A 307 1.95 28.99 33.94
CA VAL A 307 3.00 28.07 33.50
C VAL A 307 2.77 27.72 32.04
N CYS A 308 3.78 27.99 31.21
CA CYS A 308 3.77 27.68 29.78
C CYS A 308 4.53 26.37 29.51
N THR A 309 3.87 25.41 28.87
CA THR A 309 4.49 24.15 28.42
C THR A 309 4.67 24.16 26.91
N THR A 310 5.80 23.63 26.42
CA THR A 310 6.07 23.51 24.98
C THR A 310 5.22 22.41 24.36
N GLN A 311 4.43 22.75 23.35
CA GLN A 311 3.72 21.77 22.54
C GLN A 311 4.66 21.22 21.46
N ILE A 312 4.72 19.90 21.33
CA ILE A 312 5.56 19.21 20.35
C ILE A 312 4.64 18.54 19.32
N SER A 313 4.82 18.87 18.04
CA SER A 313 4.13 18.23 16.91
C SER A 313 5.09 17.31 16.17
N PHE A 314 4.75 16.04 16.05
CA PHE A 314 5.55 15.07 15.31
C PHE A 314 5.24 15.14 13.81
N LYS A 315 6.28 15.29 13.00
CA LYS A 315 6.21 15.28 11.52
C LYS A 315 6.90 14.05 10.97
N LYS A 316 6.20 13.28 10.15
CA LYS A 316 6.73 12.08 9.49
C LYS A 316 7.72 12.48 8.38
N PHE A 317 8.81 11.73 8.26
CA PHE A 317 9.73 11.79 7.13
C PHE A 317 10.16 10.38 6.74
N GLY A 318 10.77 10.21 5.57
CA GLY A 318 11.14 8.92 5.00
C GLY A 318 10.46 8.66 3.66
N ILE A 319 10.27 7.39 3.34
CA ILE A 319 9.70 6.91 2.09
C ILE A 319 8.24 6.53 2.32
N SER A 320 7.36 7.02 1.47
CA SER A 320 5.95 6.61 1.40
C SER A 320 5.61 6.22 -0.03
N LEU A 321 5.12 5.00 -0.21
CA LEU A 321 4.66 4.46 -1.48
C LEU A 321 3.20 4.03 -1.31
N ASN A 322 2.30 4.64 -2.06
CA ASN A 322 0.93 4.18 -2.23
C ASN A 322 0.72 3.82 -3.69
N PHE A 323 0.20 2.62 -3.97
CA PHE A 323 -0.16 2.27 -5.33
C PHE A 323 -1.39 1.36 -5.39
N THR A 324 -2.08 1.41 -6.53
CA THR A 324 -3.18 0.52 -6.88
C THR A 324 -2.92 -0.06 -8.27
N PRO A 325 -2.62 -1.36 -8.38
CA PRO A 325 -2.42 -2.02 -9.66
C PRO A 325 -3.72 -2.61 -10.21
N ILE A 326 -3.89 -2.63 -11.52
CA ILE A 326 -4.98 -3.35 -12.20
C ILE A 326 -4.37 -4.08 -13.39
N VAL A 327 -4.46 -5.42 -13.40
CA VAL A 327 -3.99 -6.25 -14.51
C VAL A 327 -5.06 -6.26 -15.61
N LEU A 328 -4.62 -5.94 -16.84
CA LEU A 328 -5.45 -5.91 -18.04
C LEU A 328 -5.26 -7.18 -18.88
N SER A 329 -6.22 -7.49 -19.74
CA SER A 329 -6.24 -8.68 -20.61
C SER A 329 -5.11 -8.72 -21.65
N GLU A 330 -4.43 -7.61 -21.92
CA GLU A 330 -3.27 -7.52 -22.82
C GLU A 330 -1.92 -7.83 -22.12
N GLY A 331 -1.92 -8.28 -20.86
CA GLY A 331 -0.70 -8.48 -20.08
C GLY A 331 -0.02 -7.17 -19.65
N LYS A 332 -0.74 -6.06 -19.81
CA LYS A 332 -0.38 -4.74 -19.31
C LYS A 332 -0.97 -4.51 -17.93
N ILE A 333 -0.33 -3.63 -17.17
CA ILE A 333 -0.69 -3.30 -15.80
C ILE A 333 -0.95 -1.80 -15.78
N SER A 334 -2.20 -1.44 -15.51
CA SER A 334 -2.55 -0.06 -15.18
C SER A 334 -2.19 0.18 -13.72
N LEU A 335 -1.44 1.24 -13.46
CA LEU A 335 -0.97 1.60 -12.13
C LEU A 335 -1.41 3.02 -11.82
N ARG A 336 -1.99 3.24 -10.65
CA ARG A 336 -2.00 4.54 -10.00
C ARG A 336 -0.92 4.52 -8.93
N VAL A 337 0.07 5.41 -9.04
CA VAL A 337 1.23 5.42 -8.14
C VAL A 337 1.39 6.81 -7.54
N MET A 338 1.52 6.84 -6.21
CA MET A 338 1.90 8.00 -5.43
C MET A 338 3.14 7.66 -4.62
N THR A 339 4.22 8.37 -4.90
CA THR A 339 5.52 8.18 -4.23
C THR A 339 5.95 9.47 -3.56
N GLU A 340 6.46 9.34 -2.35
CA GLU A 340 7.04 10.43 -1.58
C GLU A 340 8.36 9.97 -0.96
N VAL A 341 9.41 10.77 -1.13
CA VAL A 341 10.69 10.61 -0.43
C VAL A 341 11.01 11.91 0.27
N SER A 342 11.08 11.83 1.59
CA SER A 342 11.30 12.95 2.50
C SER A 342 12.55 12.68 3.33
N GLU A 343 13.48 13.63 3.34
CA GLU A 343 14.71 13.58 4.15
C GLU A 343 14.83 14.83 5.01
N LEU A 344 15.52 14.70 6.15
CA LEU A 344 15.86 15.85 6.98
C LEU A 344 16.96 16.66 6.28
N SER A 345 16.76 17.97 6.19
CA SER A 345 17.73 18.90 5.60
C SER A 345 18.00 20.06 6.56
N ASN A 346 19.25 20.53 6.57
CA ASN A 346 19.60 21.76 7.27
C ASN A 346 19.44 23.01 6.39
N GLU A 347 19.11 22.83 5.10
CA GLU A 347 18.74 23.93 4.22
C GLU A 347 17.44 24.56 4.73
N ASN A 348 17.41 25.89 4.95
CA ASN A 348 16.29 26.60 5.58
C ASN A 348 15.94 26.11 7.00
N SER A 349 16.90 25.57 7.76
CA SER A 349 16.67 25.25 9.19
C SER A 349 16.42 26.52 10.00
N ILE A 350 15.60 26.40 11.05
CA ILE A 350 15.38 27.50 12.00
C ILE A 350 16.28 27.26 13.22
N THR A 351 17.16 28.21 13.51
CA THR A 351 17.99 28.19 14.72
C THR A 351 17.34 29.08 15.79
N LEU A 352 16.77 28.45 16.81
CA LEU A 352 16.23 29.14 17.99
C LEU A 352 17.37 29.32 19.00
N SER A 353 17.88 30.54 19.12
CA SER A 353 18.88 30.90 20.14
C SER A 353 18.19 31.55 21.34
N GLN A 354 18.30 30.94 22.51
CA GLN A 354 17.85 31.50 23.79
C GLN A 354 19.06 31.79 24.67
N ALA A 355 19.21 33.04 25.12
CA ALA A 355 20.22 33.41 26.09
C ALA A 355 19.81 32.86 27.47
N VAL A 356 20.62 31.97 28.05
CA VAL A 356 20.38 31.37 29.37
C VAL A 356 21.13 32.16 30.46
N THR A 357 22.29 32.75 30.12
CA THR A 357 23.02 33.76 30.92
C THR A 357 23.73 34.74 29.98
N SER A 358 24.29 35.84 30.51
CA SER A 358 25.04 36.86 29.73
C SER A 358 26.18 36.29 28.86
N ASN A 359 26.70 35.10 29.18
CA ASN A 359 27.77 34.43 28.43
C ASN A 359 27.39 33.03 27.89
N SER A 360 26.14 32.56 28.03
CA SER A 360 25.72 31.25 27.48
C SER A 360 24.44 31.35 26.65
N VAL A 361 24.56 30.99 25.38
CA VAL A 361 23.46 30.92 24.42
C VAL A 361 23.16 29.46 24.16
N ASN A 362 21.95 29.00 24.49
CA ASN A 362 21.48 27.70 24.09
C ASN A 362 20.85 27.83 22.69
N SER A 363 21.40 27.13 21.70
CA SER A 363 20.90 27.15 20.32
C SER A 363 20.27 25.81 19.97
N LEU A 364 18.96 25.80 19.74
CA LEU A 364 18.23 24.65 19.20
C LEU A 364 18.04 24.84 17.69
N THR A 365 18.64 23.97 16.89
CA THR A 365 18.44 23.98 15.43
C THR A 365 17.34 22.99 15.08
N VAL A 366 16.26 23.50 14.50
CA VAL A 366 15.17 22.68 13.95
C VAL A 366 15.42 22.51 12.45
N PRO A 367 15.81 21.31 11.98
CA PRO A 367 15.99 21.04 10.55
C PRO A 367 14.66 21.16 9.79
N SER A 368 14.77 21.43 8.49
CA SER A 368 13.65 21.36 7.56
C SER A 368 13.48 19.95 6.99
N ILE A 369 12.40 19.72 6.26
CA ILE A 369 12.16 18.48 5.52
C ILE A 369 12.21 18.80 4.02
N LYS A 370 13.07 18.11 3.29
CA LYS A 370 13.11 18.16 1.83
C LYS A 370 12.29 17.00 1.29
N THR A 371 11.14 17.31 0.70
CA THR A 371 10.18 16.32 0.18
C THR A 371 10.20 16.29 -1.34
N ARG A 372 10.21 15.08 -1.89
CA ARG A 372 10.03 14.79 -3.32
C ARG A 372 8.78 13.95 -3.47
N ARG A 373 7.80 14.46 -4.21
CA ARG A 373 6.50 13.80 -4.36
C ARG A 373 6.14 13.73 -5.84
N ALA A 374 5.68 12.56 -6.28
CA ALA A 374 5.11 12.36 -7.60
C ALA A 374 3.86 11.49 -7.51
N GLU A 375 2.80 11.89 -8.22
CA GLU A 375 1.55 11.14 -8.34
C GLU A 375 1.16 11.08 -9.82
N THR A 376 0.94 9.87 -10.33
CA THR A 376 0.56 9.68 -11.73
C THR A 376 -0.15 8.34 -11.94
N SER A 377 -0.83 8.23 -13.07
CA SER A 377 -1.38 6.97 -13.57
C SER A 377 -0.71 6.59 -14.89
N LEU A 378 -0.31 5.32 -15.02
CA LEU A 378 0.47 4.84 -16.15
C LEU A 378 0.15 3.38 -16.46
N GLU A 379 0.41 2.95 -17.69
CA GLU A 379 0.17 1.60 -18.16
C GLU A 379 1.49 1.00 -18.67
N ILE A 380 1.94 -0.09 -18.05
CA ILE A 380 3.24 -0.71 -18.35
C ILE A 380 3.05 -2.24 -18.44
N PRO A 381 3.70 -2.93 -19.40
CA PRO A 381 3.77 -4.39 -19.39
C PRO A 381 4.52 -4.93 -18.17
N SER A 382 4.23 -6.17 -17.75
CA SER A 382 4.98 -6.82 -16.66
C SER A 382 6.49 -6.89 -16.98
N GLY A 383 7.32 -6.39 -16.06
CA GLY A 383 8.78 -6.30 -16.20
C GLY A 383 9.27 -5.09 -17.01
N GLY A 384 8.38 -4.30 -17.62
CA GLY A 384 8.74 -3.05 -18.27
C GLY A 384 9.05 -1.96 -17.25
N ALA A 385 9.99 -1.06 -17.57
CA ALA A 385 10.33 0.08 -16.74
C ALA A 385 9.94 1.39 -17.43
N MET A 386 9.39 2.35 -16.68
CA MET A 386 9.07 3.68 -17.18
C MET A 386 9.45 4.74 -16.15
N ALA A 387 10.03 5.86 -16.61
CA ALA A 387 10.24 7.02 -15.77
C ALA A 387 8.90 7.75 -15.55
N MET A 388 8.48 7.87 -14.29
CA MET A 388 7.28 8.60 -13.88
C MET A 388 7.51 10.11 -13.83
N ALA A 389 8.70 10.51 -13.39
CA ALA A 389 9.07 11.89 -13.17
C ALA A 389 10.57 12.06 -13.33
N GLY A 390 10.99 13.27 -13.71
CA GLY A 390 12.37 13.69 -13.74
C GLY A 390 12.49 15.20 -13.53
N LEU A 391 13.59 15.63 -12.93
CA LEU A 391 13.90 17.04 -12.72
C LEU A 391 15.41 17.25 -12.89
N ILE A 392 15.78 18.24 -13.69
CA ILE A 392 17.14 18.75 -13.77
C ILE A 392 17.09 20.21 -13.35
N GLN A 393 17.82 20.56 -12.30
CA GLN A 393 17.92 21.92 -11.79
C GLN A 393 19.38 22.35 -11.79
N GLN A 394 19.67 23.50 -12.39
CA GLN A 394 21.00 24.09 -12.36
C GLN A 394 20.90 25.55 -11.91
N GLN A 395 21.72 25.91 -10.92
CA GLN A 395 21.84 27.27 -10.41
C GLN A 395 23.31 27.67 -10.39
N THR A 396 23.66 28.65 -11.21
CA THR A 396 24.99 29.24 -11.26
C THR A 396 24.93 30.66 -10.69
N LYS A 397 25.77 30.96 -9.69
CA LYS A 397 25.98 32.30 -9.13
C LYS A 397 27.43 32.68 -9.35
N GLN A 398 27.65 33.88 -9.85
CA GLN A 398 28.98 34.43 -10.02
C GLN A 398 29.00 35.87 -9.56
N ALA A 399 29.99 36.23 -8.76
CA ALA A 399 30.23 37.60 -8.33
C ALA A 399 31.71 37.94 -8.51
N VAL A 400 31.96 39.19 -8.90
CA VAL A 400 33.30 39.74 -9.02
C VAL A 400 33.35 41.06 -8.27
N SER A 401 34.27 41.16 -7.32
CA SER A 401 34.48 42.35 -6.49
C SER A 401 35.92 42.81 -6.66
N GLY A 402 36.20 44.10 -6.73
CA GLY A 402 37.58 44.56 -6.88
C GLY A 402 37.70 46.08 -6.85
N LEU A 403 38.93 46.56 -7.02
CA LEU A 403 39.21 47.99 -7.11
C LEU A 403 38.78 48.53 -8.49
N PRO A 404 37.94 49.57 -8.56
CA PRO A 404 37.54 50.16 -9.83
C PRO A 404 38.77 50.67 -10.60
N GLY A 405 38.77 50.52 -11.92
CA GLY A 405 39.91 50.82 -12.80
C GLY A 405 40.95 49.69 -12.81
N LEU A 406 41.59 49.40 -11.67
CA LEU A 406 42.69 48.41 -11.59
C LEU A 406 42.25 46.98 -11.92
N MET A 407 41.00 46.62 -11.62
CA MET A 407 40.45 45.29 -11.94
C MET A 407 40.31 45.00 -13.44
N GLN A 408 40.40 46.03 -14.31
CA GLN A 408 40.23 45.91 -15.76
C GLN A 408 41.57 45.81 -16.51
N LEU A 409 42.71 45.93 -15.83
CA LEU A 409 44.03 45.83 -16.47
C LEU A 409 44.24 44.42 -17.07
N PRO A 410 44.77 44.31 -18.31
CA PRO A 410 45.11 43.01 -18.88
C PRO A 410 46.21 42.35 -18.05
N ILE A 411 46.10 41.04 -17.83
CA ILE A 411 47.04 40.19 -17.07
C ILE A 411 47.06 40.50 -15.56
N LEU A 412 47.22 41.77 -15.16
CA LEU A 412 47.37 42.20 -13.76
C LEU A 412 46.03 42.41 -13.04
N GLY A 413 44.92 42.57 -13.76
CA GLY A 413 43.60 42.82 -13.14
C GLY A 413 43.13 41.70 -12.22
N THR A 414 43.67 40.47 -12.36
CA THR A 414 43.42 39.34 -11.45
C THR A 414 43.96 39.58 -10.03
N LEU A 415 44.98 40.42 -9.87
CA LEU A 415 45.56 40.79 -8.56
C LEU A 415 44.71 41.83 -7.81
N PHE A 416 43.81 42.52 -8.52
CA PHE A 416 42.97 43.59 -7.98
C PHE A 416 41.48 43.25 -8.00
N ARG A 417 41.14 41.99 -8.29
CA ARG A 417 39.77 41.48 -8.31
C ARG A 417 39.68 40.12 -7.64
N SER A 418 38.55 39.92 -7.01
CA SER A 418 38.10 38.70 -6.39
C SER A 418 36.98 38.09 -7.23
N ARG A 419 36.97 36.77 -7.38
CA ARG A 419 35.94 36.02 -8.08
C ARG A 419 35.34 34.98 -7.13
N ASP A 420 34.02 35.04 -6.98
CA ASP A 420 33.23 34.05 -6.27
C ASP A 420 32.33 33.35 -7.29
N PHE A 421 32.36 32.02 -7.32
CA PHE A 421 31.61 31.20 -8.26
C PHE A 421 31.01 30.01 -7.53
N VAL A 422 29.71 29.83 -7.69
CA VAL A 422 28.94 28.73 -7.10
C VAL A 422 28.09 28.12 -8.19
N ASN A 423 28.17 26.81 -8.36
CA ASN A 423 27.33 26.05 -9.29
C ASN A 423 26.70 24.85 -8.58
N ASN A 424 25.38 24.88 -8.44
CA ASN A 424 24.59 23.81 -7.87
C ASN A 424 23.83 23.11 -9.00
N ALA A 425 23.98 21.81 -9.14
CA ALA A 425 23.28 20.99 -10.13
C ALA A 425 22.60 19.80 -9.44
N THR A 426 21.31 19.61 -9.67
CA THR A 426 20.53 18.50 -9.11
C THR A 426 19.81 17.78 -10.22
N GLU A 427 19.95 16.47 -10.26
CA GLU A 427 19.27 15.57 -11.21
C GLU A 427 18.48 14.55 -10.42
N LEU A 428 17.18 14.45 -10.65
CA LEU A 428 16.26 13.51 -10.02
C LEU A 428 15.54 12.71 -11.11
N VAL A 429 15.42 11.40 -10.90
CA VAL A 429 14.55 10.54 -11.70
C VAL A 429 13.80 9.57 -10.80
N VAL A 430 12.53 9.35 -11.13
CA VAL A 430 11.68 8.36 -10.47
C VAL A 430 11.24 7.35 -11.52
N ILE A 431 11.64 6.09 -11.35
CA ILE A 431 11.37 4.99 -12.28
C ILE A 431 10.47 3.98 -11.58
N VAL A 432 9.50 3.43 -12.31
CA VAL A 432 8.67 2.32 -11.83
C VAL A 432 8.76 1.12 -12.74
N THR A 433 8.74 -0.04 -12.12
CA THR A 433 8.79 -1.34 -12.80
C THR A 433 7.83 -2.30 -12.08
N PRO A 434 6.66 -2.60 -12.65
CA PRO A 434 5.75 -3.59 -12.09
C PRO A 434 6.11 -5.01 -12.55
N TYR A 435 5.81 -5.98 -11.70
CA TYR A 435 5.96 -7.41 -11.99
C TYR A 435 4.70 -8.15 -11.54
N VAL A 436 4.14 -9.00 -12.40
CA VAL A 436 3.19 -10.02 -11.94
C VAL A 436 3.98 -11.10 -11.21
N VAL A 437 3.67 -11.31 -9.93
CA VAL A 437 4.40 -12.23 -9.06
C VAL A 437 3.48 -13.32 -8.52
N ARG A 438 4.07 -14.44 -8.12
CA ARG A 438 3.40 -15.56 -7.45
C ARG A 438 4.01 -15.73 -6.07
N ALA A 439 3.20 -16.22 -5.13
CA ALA A 439 3.69 -16.55 -3.80
C ALA A 439 4.74 -17.68 -3.89
N ALA A 440 5.89 -17.48 -3.24
CA ALA A 440 6.94 -18.48 -3.11
C ALA A 440 6.82 -19.21 -1.76
N SER A 441 7.42 -20.41 -1.67
CA SER A 441 7.52 -21.15 -0.41
C SER A 441 8.41 -20.39 0.58
N PRO A 442 8.11 -20.38 1.89
CA PRO A 442 8.98 -19.72 2.89
C PRO A 442 10.43 -20.21 2.88
N LYS A 443 10.69 -21.44 2.43
CA LYS A 443 12.06 -21.99 2.32
C LYS A 443 12.88 -21.38 1.19
N ASP A 444 12.22 -20.76 0.22
CA ASP A 444 12.85 -20.10 -0.92
C ASP A 444 13.07 -18.60 -0.65
N LEU A 445 12.64 -18.10 0.51
CA LEU A 445 12.80 -16.71 0.93
C LEU A 445 13.98 -16.59 1.90
N SER A 446 14.99 -15.82 1.52
CA SER A 446 16.05 -15.40 2.44
C SER A 446 15.58 -14.19 3.24
N ARG A 447 15.57 -14.28 4.56
CA ARG A 447 15.35 -13.13 5.43
C ARG A 447 16.65 -12.34 5.62
N PRO A 448 16.58 -11.02 5.89
CA PRO A 448 17.78 -10.21 6.15
C PRO A 448 18.60 -10.69 7.36
N ASP A 449 17.97 -11.41 8.30
CA ASP A 449 18.60 -12.01 9.48
C ASP A 449 19.11 -13.44 9.26
N ASP A 450 18.83 -14.08 8.12
CA ASP A 450 19.32 -15.42 7.85
C ASP A 450 20.86 -15.40 7.69
N GLY A 451 21.57 -16.08 8.59
CA GLY A 451 23.04 -16.05 8.68
C GLY A 451 23.59 -14.97 9.62
N PHE A 452 22.73 -14.20 10.30
CA PHE A 452 23.16 -13.33 11.38
C PHE A 452 23.67 -14.17 12.56
N ALA A 453 24.96 -14.07 12.82
CA ALA A 453 25.59 -14.59 14.04
C ALA A 453 26.12 -13.39 14.83
N ALA A 454 25.52 -13.13 15.99
CA ALA A 454 26.06 -12.15 16.92
C ALA A 454 27.51 -12.56 17.27
N PRO A 455 28.48 -11.62 17.24
CA PRO A 455 29.87 -11.97 17.53
C PRO A 455 29.99 -12.56 18.94
N ALA A 456 30.64 -13.72 19.05
CA ALA A 456 31.03 -14.27 20.34
C ALA A 456 32.23 -13.46 20.87
N ASP A 457 32.01 -12.83 22.00
CA ASP A 457 32.82 -11.76 22.58
C ASP A 457 34.11 -12.31 23.21
N PRO A 458 35.22 -12.33 22.45
CA PRO A 458 36.36 -11.44 22.73
C PRO A 458 37.06 -10.89 21.46
N GLN A 459 36.63 -11.31 20.26
CA GLN A 459 37.20 -10.83 18.99
C GLN A 459 36.57 -9.50 18.53
N ALA A 460 35.34 -9.19 18.95
CA ALA A 460 34.69 -7.91 18.63
C ALA A 460 35.31 -6.74 19.40
N GLU A 461 35.55 -6.92 20.70
CA GLU A 461 36.18 -5.92 21.57
C GLU A 461 37.63 -5.58 21.14
N LEU A 462 38.37 -6.56 20.61
CA LEU A 462 39.81 -6.43 20.34
C LEU A 462 40.16 -6.16 18.87
N LEU A 463 39.30 -6.55 17.91
CA LEU A 463 39.54 -6.38 16.47
C LEU A 463 38.54 -5.44 15.77
N GLY A 464 37.57 -4.87 16.51
CA GLY A 464 36.65 -3.84 15.99
C GLY A 464 35.68 -4.31 14.90
N ASN A 465 35.56 -5.63 14.68
CA ASN A 465 34.70 -6.18 13.63
C ASN A 465 33.30 -6.43 14.19
N ILE A 466 32.37 -5.52 13.85
CA ILE A 466 30.99 -5.48 14.34
C ILE A 466 30.05 -6.50 13.67
N ASN A 467 30.49 -7.16 12.59
CA ASN A 467 29.68 -8.17 11.91
C ASN A 467 30.57 -9.22 11.22
N ARG A 468 30.33 -10.51 11.47
CA ARG A 468 31.03 -11.61 10.78
C ARG A 468 30.10 -12.18 9.71
N ILE A 469 30.32 -11.81 8.45
CA ILE A 469 29.57 -12.37 7.32
C ILE A 469 30.03 -13.81 7.12
N TYR A 470 29.24 -14.79 7.55
CA TYR A 470 29.41 -16.18 7.12
C TYR A 470 28.62 -16.42 5.84
N GLY A 471 29.22 -17.18 4.92
CA GLY A 471 28.60 -17.55 3.65
C GLY A 471 27.36 -18.44 3.81
N VAL A 472 26.60 -18.49 2.73
CA VAL A 472 25.32 -19.20 2.52
C VAL A 472 25.24 -20.56 3.25
N PRO A 473 24.13 -20.84 3.97
CA PRO A 473 23.95 -22.13 4.64
C PRO A 473 23.88 -23.27 3.61
N GLY A 474 24.78 -24.25 3.71
CA GLY A 474 24.76 -25.46 2.88
C GLY A 474 26.09 -25.85 2.21
N ARG A 475 27.13 -25.02 2.28
CA ARG A 475 28.51 -25.43 1.90
C ARG A 475 29.39 -25.48 3.14
N THR A 476 29.54 -26.66 3.72
CA THR A 476 30.72 -26.97 4.54
C THR A 476 31.92 -27.02 3.61
N GLU A 477 32.64 -25.91 3.47
CA GLU A 477 33.98 -25.97 2.88
C GLU A 477 34.89 -26.76 3.82
N PRO A 478 35.73 -27.68 3.29
CA PRO A 478 36.63 -28.45 4.13
C PRO A 478 37.60 -27.49 4.83
N ALA A 479 37.86 -27.75 6.12
CA ALA A 479 38.79 -26.98 6.92
C ALA A 479 40.17 -26.92 6.25
N LYS A 480 40.42 -25.86 5.49
CA LYS A 480 41.74 -25.55 4.93
C LYS A 480 42.44 -24.58 5.87
N ASN A 481 43.43 -25.11 6.57
CA ASN A 481 44.40 -24.32 7.32
C ASN A 481 45.22 -23.48 6.34
N TYR A 482 44.82 -22.23 6.12
CA TYR A 482 45.70 -21.24 5.51
C TYR A 482 46.27 -20.33 6.59
N ARG A 483 47.59 -20.37 6.73
CA ARG A 483 48.38 -19.33 7.41
C ARG A 483 48.76 -18.29 6.37
N GLY A 484 48.22 -17.08 6.49
CA GLY A 484 48.58 -15.93 5.66
C GLY A 484 47.54 -14.82 5.77
N THR A 485 48.00 -13.58 5.77
CA THR A 485 47.17 -12.38 5.87
C THR A 485 46.42 -12.14 4.55
N TYR A 486 45.10 -11.93 4.60
CA TYR A 486 44.29 -11.50 3.46
C TYR A 486 43.33 -10.38 3.87
N GLY A 487 43.30 -9.30 3.06
CA GLY A 487 42.43 -8.15 3.18
C GLY A 487 42.62 -7.21 1.98
N PHE A 488 41.54 -6.56 1.54
CA PHE A 488 41.58 -5.49 0.53
C PHE A 488 41.86 -4.16 1.22
N ILE A 489 43.13 -3.98 1.60
CA ILE A 489 43.89 -2.73 1.75
C ILE A 489 45.27 -3.22 2.19
N THR A 490 46.20 -3.22 1.25
CA THR A 490 47.62 -3.17 1.50
C THR A 490 48.08 -1.91 0.78
N ASP A 491 48.86 -1.08 1.48
CA ASP A 491 49.35 0.26 1.13
C ASP A 491 49.35 0.65 -0.35
#